data_AF-A0A0H3U8B9-F1
#
_entry.id   AF-A0A0H3U8B9-F1
#
_cell.length_a   1.000
_cell.length_b   1.000
_cell.length_c   1.000
_cell.angle_alpha   90.00
_cell.angle_beta   90.00
_cell.angle_gamma   90.00
#
_symmetry.space_group_name_H-M   'P 1'
#
loop_
_entity.id
_entity.type
_entity.pdbx_description
1 polymer ?
#
loop_
_entity_poly.entity_id
_entity_poly.type
_entity_poly.pdbx_seq_one_letter_code
_entity_poly.pdbx_strand_id
1 'polypeptide(L)'
;MIEPLPDTTYTIPPLYRESFFAGDSLLHPELTVRPSGLYSQRIVNSFAQEDGVVIAFILMAALLIILFRLGGREIANRNKLLFLIFPSVAFALSAVLVFPDLTAQTTGAHSSYIVWGILSVCLSATMVFRVILYWMINRVFFTWTQCTLWQKIYTKVLFLETVFSVLLLASILYLSVPFQVVLWMSALLLISPKIMLLYHTKQIFFPDFYGTFQIIVYFCALELMPLLICWYIFVRVMGSFV
;
A
#
# COMPACT_ATOMS: atom_id res chain seq x y z
N MET A 1 -3.76 -52.27 49.69
CA MET A 1 -3.06 -51.15 50.33
C MET A 1 -2.84 -50.12 49.23
N ILE A 2 -3.67 -49.09 49.18
CA ILE A 2 -3.62 -48.06 48.14
C ILE A 2 -2.61 -47.02 48.64
N GLU A 3 -1.56 -46.82 47.85
CA GLU A 3 -0.55 -45.78 48.08
C GLU A 3 -1.25 -44.41 48.07
N PRO A 4 -1.05 -43.54 49.07
CA PRO A 4 -1.60 -42.20 49.03
C PRO A 4 -0.85 -41.37 47.98
N LEU A 5 -1.60 -40.73 47.07
CA LEU A 5 -1.03 -39.82 46.06
C LEU A 5 -0.31 -38.65 46.76
N PRO A 6 0.81 -38.15 46.20
CA PRO A 6 1.55 -37.03 46.78
C PRO A 6 0.72 -35.75 46.72
N ASP A 7 0.78 -34.99 47.81
CA ASP A 7 0.10 -33.71 48.02
C ASP A 7 0.77 -32.62 47.15
N THR A 8 0.57 -32.68 45.85
CA THR A 8 1.06 -31.68 44.90
C THR A 8 0.13 -30.48 44.96
N THR A 9 0.55 -29.44 45.66
CA THR A 9 -0.07 -28.12 45.64
C THR A 9 0.08 -27.55 44.22
N TYR A 10 -0.85 -27.89 43.33
CA TYR A 10 -0.86 -27.38 41.96
C TYR A 10 -1.17 -25.88 42.00
N THR A 11 -0.15 -25.05 41.74
CA THR A 11 -0.33 -23.61 41.57
C THR A 11 -1.05 -23.34 40.27
N ILE A 12 -2.36 -23.07 40.38
CA ILE A 12 -3.22 -22.70 39.26
C ILE A 12 -2.65 -21.44 38.58
N PRO A 13 -2.39 -21.46 37.26
CA PRO A 13 -1.93 -20.28 36.53
C PRO A 13 -2.91 -19.10 36.68
N PRO A 14 -2.44 -17.85 36.74
CA PRO A 14 -3.28 -16.69 37.07
C PRO A 14 -4.49 -16.53 36.14
N LEU A 15 -4.38 -16.98 34.88
CA LEU A 15 -5.46 -16.94 33.89
C LEU A 15 -6.69 -17.78 34.26
N TYR A 16 -6.49 -18.89 34.97
CA TYR A 16 -7.59 -19.78 35.38
C TYR A 16 -8.28 -19.31 36.65
N ARG A 17 -7.62 -18.42 37.43
CA ARG A 17 -8.17 -17.83 38.66
C ARG A 17 -9.35 -16.90 38.38
N GLU A 18 -9.42 -16.33 37.18
CA GLU A 18 -10.49 -15.44 36.73
C GLU A 18 -11.54 -16.14 35.85
N SER A 19 -11.41 -17.46 35.65
CA SER A 19 -12.35 -18.22 34.83
C SER A 19 -13.67 -18.46 35.58
N PHE A 20 -14.77 -18.60 34.83
CA PHE A 20 -16.10 -18.85 35.40
C PHE A 20 -16.15 -20.12 36.28
N PHE A 21 -15.25 -21.08 36.03
CA PHE A 21 -15.14 -22.34 36.76
C PHE A 21 -14.15 -22.29 37.93
N ALA A 22 -13.59 -21.13 38.29
CA ALA A 22 -12.57 -21.01 39.32
C ALA A 22 -13.00 -21.52 40.72
N GLY A 23 -14.29 -21.65 40.98
CA GLY A 23 -14.86 -22.18 42.23
C GLY A 23 -15.74 -23.41 42.07
N ASP A 24 -15.76 -24.05 40.90
CA ASP A 24 -16.59 -25.23 40.64
C ASP A 24 -15.74 -26.51 40.61
N SER A 25 -16.33 -27.60 41.08
CA SER A 25 -15.77 -28.97 41.09
C SER A 25 -15.46 -29.52 39.69
N LEU A 26 -15.95 -28.86 38.64
CA LEU A 26 -15.71 -29.19 37.24
C LEU A 26 -14.37 -28.63 36.69
N LEU A 27 -13.64 -27.85 37.49
CA LEU A 27 -12.30 -27.39 37.12
C LEU A 27 -11.29 -28.52 37.32
N HIS A 28 -10.74 -29.03 36.21
CA HIS A 28 -9.71 -30.07 36.22
C HIS A 28 -8.37 -29.51 35.74
N PRO A 29 -7.59 -28.88 36.64
CA PRO A 29 -6.29 -28.29 36.30
C PRO A 29 -5.24 -29.35 35.94
N GLU A 30 -5.41 -30.60 36.37
CA GLU A 30 -4.54 -31.72 36.03
C GLU A 30 -4.65 -32.20 34.57
N LEU A 31 -5.71 -31.81 33.85
CA LEU A 31 -5.85 -32.15 32.44
C LEU A 31 -5.02 -31.16 31.61
N THR A 32 -3.83 -31.59 31.18
CA THR A 32 -2.96 -30.89 30.22
C THR A 32 -3.56 -30.85 28.81
N VAL A 33 -4.80 -30.39 28.69
CA VAL A 33 -5.46 -30.18 27.40
C VAL A 33 -4.91 -28.89 26.83
N ARG A 34 -4.08 -29.00 25.79
CA ARG A 34 -3.78 -27.85 24.93
C ARG A 34 -5.13 -27.29 24.47
N PRO A 35 -5.43 -26.00 24.69
CA PRO A 35 -6.70 -25.44 24.29
C PRO A 35 -6.87 -25.56 22.77
N SER A 36 -7.61 -26.57 22.32
CA SER A 36 -8.07 -26.73 20.95
C SER A 36 -9.39 -25.99 20.78
N GLY A 37 -9.34 -24.70 21.09
CA GLY A 37 -10.45 -23.76 21.02
C GLY A 37 -9.90 -22.40 20.62
N LEU A 38 -10.03 -22.10 19.32
CA LEU A 38 -9.92 -20.76 18.74
C LEU A 38 -10.87 -19.79 19.47
N TYR A 39 -10.51 -18.50 19.45
CA TYR A 39 -11.18 -17.34 20.06
C TYR A 39 -10.96 -17.15 21.57
N SER A 40 -9.94 -16.36 21.93
CA SER A 40 -10.13 -15.17 22.81
C SER A 40 -8.80 -14.54 23.24
N GLN A 41 -7.69 -15.27 23.34
CA GLN A 41 -6.47 -14.70 23.94
C GLN A 41 -5.58 -13.86 23.01
N ARG A 42 -6.10 -13.50 21.82
CA ARG A 42 -5.44 -12.59 20.87
C ARG A 42 -6.36 -11.43 20.45
N ILE A 43 -7.28 -11.02 21.34
CA ILE A 43 -8.21 -9.90 21.07
C ILE A 43 -8.02 -8.71 22.01
N VAL A 44 -7.41 -8.87 23.20
CA VAL A 44 -7.40 -7.75 24.16
C VAL A 44 -6.12 -6.91 24.14
N ASN A 45 -4.94 -7.49 23.89
CA ASN A 45 -3.67 -6.74 24.03
C ASN A 45 -2.78 -6.67 22.77
N SER A 46 -3.24 -7.14 21.62
CA SER A 46 -2.49 -7.05 20.34
C SER A 46 -3.04 -6.00 19.37
N PHE A 47 -4.18 -5.36 19.68
CA PHE A 47 -4.67 -4.23 18.87
C PHE A 47 -3.94 -2.93 19.24
N ALA A 48 -3.66 -2.68 20.53
CA ALA A 48 -3.10 -1.41 21.01
C ALA A 48 -1.64 -1.10 20.58
N GLN A 49 -0.85 -2.11 20.19
CA GLN A 49 0.54 -1.93 19.74
C GLN A 49 0.65 -1.81 18.20
N GLU A 50 -0.35 -2.29 17.45
CA GLU A 50 -0.41 -2.26 15.98
C GLU A 50 -1.20 -1.05 15.42
N ASP A 51 -1.87 -0.29 16.30
CA ASP A 51 -2.68 0.88 15.94
C ASP A 51 -1.86 2.05 15.33
N GLY A 52 -0.60 2.22 15.75
CA GLY A 52 0.20 3.39 15.37
C GLY A 52 0.46 3.49 13.87
N VAL A 53 0.67 2.36 13.20
CA VAL A 53 0.98 2.31 11.77
C VAL A 53 -0.30 2.43 10.93
N VAL A 54 -1.42 1.82 11.34
CA VAL A 54 -2.74 2.05 10.70
C VAL A 54 -3.14 3.51 10.80
N ILE A 55 -3.03 4.09 11.99
CA ILE A 55 -3.30 5.50 12.23
C ILE A 55 -2.34 6.34 11.39
N ALA A 56 -1.07 5.99 11.27
CA ALA A 56 -0.13 6.68 10.38
C ALA A 56 -0.53 6.58 8.90
N PHE A 57 -1.03 5.44 8.42
CA PHE A 57 -1.56 5.28 7.06
C PHE A 57 -2.78 6.15 6.80
N ILE A 58 -3.74 6.14 7.74
CA ILE A 58 -4.95 6.94 7.65
C ILE A 58 -4.60 8.43 7.73
N LEU A 59 -3.72 8.84 8.64
CA LEU A 59 -3.25 10.22 8.76
C LEU A 59 -2.46 10.66 7.54
N MET A 60 -1.62 9.80 6.96
CA MET A 60 -0.90 10.08 5.72
C MET A 60 -1.87 10.25 4.55
N ALA A 61 -2.86 9.36 4.41
CA ALA A 61 -3.89 9.48 3.39
C ALA A 61 -4.74 10.76 3.59
N ALA A 62 -5.13 11.06 4.83
CA ALA A 62 -5.85 12.29 5.18
C ALA A 62 -5.02 13.54 4.87
N LEU A 63 -3.72 13.54 5.20
CA LEU A 63 -2.79 14.62 4.90
C LEU A 63 -2.64 14.80 3.38
N LEU A 64 -2.51 13.72 2.61
CA LEU A 64 -2.48 13.77 1.15
C LEU A 64 -3.77 14.37 0.57
N ILE A 65 -4.93 13.99 1.11
CA ILE A 65 -6.22 14.56 0.70
C ILE A 65 -6.29 16.05 1.06
N ILE A 66 -5.84 16.44 2.26
CA ILE A 66 -5.79 17.84 2.69
C ILE A 66 -4.85 18.63 1.77
N LEU A 67 -3.66 18.13 1.48
CA LEU A 67 -2.72 18.74 0.54
C LEU A 67 -3.28 18.85 -0.87
N PHE A 68 -4.00 17.83 -1.34
CA PHE A 68 -4.69 17.86 -2.62
C PHE A 68 -5.76 18.98 -2.66
N ARG A 69 -6.54 19.12 -1.59
CA ARG A 69 -7.57 20.16 -1.47
C ARG A 69 -6.96 21.57 -1.35
N LEU A 70 -5.89 21.72 -0.57
CA LEU A 70 -5.18 22.99 -0.38
C LEU A 70 -4.45 23.42 -1.66
N GLY A 71 -3.81 22.48 -2.36
CA GLY A 71 -3.13 22.72 -3.63
C GLY A 71 -4.09 23.10 -4.77
N GLY A 72 -5.37 22.73 -4.65
CA GLY A 72 -6.43 23.09 -5.60
C GLY A 72 -6.88 24.56 -5.55
N ARG A 73 -6.61 25.31 -4.47
CA ARG A 73 -7.13 26.68 -4.31
C ARG A 73 -6.27 27.77 -4.94
N GLU A 74 -4.94 27.83 -4.72
CA GLU A 74 -4.14 28.97 -5.25
C GLU A 74 -2.66 28.70 -5.60
N ILE A 75 -2.09 27.53 -5.30
CA ILE A 75 -0.62 27.31 -5.36
C ILE A 75 -0.15 26.68 -6.70
N ALA A 76 -1.09 26.25 -7.55
CA ALA A 76 -0.83 25.54 -8.80
C ALA A 76 -0.03 26.31 -9.86
N ASN A 77 0.20 27.61 -9.68
CA ASN A 77 0.89 28.45 -10.67
C ASN A 77 2.35 28.79 -10.35
N ARG A 78 2.76 28.79 -9.07
CA ARG A 78 4.14 29.19 -8.69
C ARG A 78 5.10 28.01 -8.49
N ASN A 79 4.65 26.89 -7.90
CA ASN A 79 5.55 25.82 -7.47
C ASN A 79 5.12 24.43 -7.99
N LYS A 80 5.05 24.27 -9.32
CA LYS A 80 4.75 22.98 -9.98
C LYS A 80 5.65 21.82 -9.50
N LEU A 81 6.89 22.14 -9.15
CA LEU A 81 7.89 21.19 -8.67
C LEU A 81 7.53 20.59 -7.30
N LEU A 82 6.92 21.37 -6.40
CA LEU A 82 6.49 20.88 -5.09
C LEU A 82 5.37 19.84 -5.23
N PHE A 83 4.37 20.13 -6.07
CA PHE A 83 3.25 19.21 -6.33
C PHE A 83 3.69 17.91 -7.01
N LEU A 84 4.85 17.90 -7.67
CA LEU A 84 5.49 16.71 -8.23
C LEU A 84 6.18 15.84 -7.17
N ILE A 85 6.87 16.49 -6.23
CA ILE A 85 7.69 15.81 -5.22
C ILE A 85 6.80 15.15 -4.16
N PHE A 86 5.68 15.79 -3.77
CA PHE A 86 4.79 15.28 -2.72
C PHE A 86 4.29 13.83 -2.93
N PRO A 87 3.74 13.44 -4.11
CA PRO A 87 3.34 12.06 -4.37
C PRO A 87 4.49 11.06 -4.28
N SER A 88 5.65 11.41 -4.85
CA SER A 88 6.84 10.52 -4.85
C SER A 88 7.40 10.28 -3.45
N VAL A 89 7.45 11.33 -2.62
CA VAL A 89 7.92 11.25 -1.23
C VAL A 89 6.91 10.50 -0.36
N ALA A 90 5.61 10.72 -0.55
CA ALA A 90 4.59 10.02 0.21
C ALA A 90 4.57 8.51 -0.11
N PHE A 91 4.80 8.12 -1.37
CA PHE A 91 4.94 6.72 -1.75
C PHE A 91 6.24 6.09 -1.21
N ALA A 92 7.35 6.83 -1.22
CA ALA A 92 8.59 6.37 -0.61
C ALA A 92 8.44 6.20 0.91
N LEU A 93 7.78 7.15 1.59
CA LEU A 93 7.49 7.10 3.02
C LEU A 93 6.54 5.93 3.35
N SER A 94 5.48 5.74 2.57
CA SER A 94 4.56 4.61 2.76
C SER A 94 5.29 3.29 2.62
N ALA A 95 6.18 3.14 1.63
CA ALA A 95 7.03 1.97 1.56
C ALA A 95 7.90 1.82 2.82
N VAL A 96 8.62 2.89 3.23
CA VAL A 96 9.51 2.93 4.42
C VAL A 96 8.80 2.47 5.70
N LEU A 97 7.55 2.90 5.91
CA LEU A 97 6.77 2.54 7.10
C LEU A 97 6.33 1.07 7.12
N VAL A 98 6.31 0.38 5.98
CA VAL A 98 5.84 -1.01 5.85
C VAL A 98 6.96 -2.02 6.00
N PHE A 99 8.20 -1.60 5.73
CA PHE A 99 9.37 -2.49 5.85
C PHE A 99 9.43 -3.23 7.20
N PRO A 100 9.20 -2.59 8.36
CA PRO A 100 9.28 -3.28 9.65
C PRO A 100 8.20 -4.37 9.80
N ASP A 101 6.96 -4.09 9.43
CA ASP A 101 5.83 -5.02 9.62
C ASP A 101 5.92 -6.25 8.70
N LEU A 102 6.39 -6.07 7.46
CA LEU A 102 6.67 -7.20 6.55
C LEU A 102 7.85 -8.06 7.03
N THR A 103 8.82 -7.47 7.73
CA THR A 103 9.98 -8.20 8.26
C THR A 103 9.66 -9.03 9.50
N ALA A 104 8.72 -8.59 10.34
CA ALA A 104 8.29 -9.35 11.52
C ALA A 104 7.60 -10.68 11.15
N GLN A 105 6.94 -10.73 9.99
CA GLN A 105 6.28 -11.95 9.49
C GLN A 105 7.23 -12.93 8.79
N THR A 106 8.44 -12.51 8.41
CA THR A 106 9.40 -13.30 7.63
C THR A 106 10.74 -13.44 8.36
N THR A 107 10.73 -14.14 9.50
CA THR A 107 11.85 -14.30 10.46
C THR A 107 13.07 -15.10 9.97
N GLY A 108 13.35 -15.17 8.65
CA GLY A 108 14.36 -16.08 8.09
C GLY A 108 15.37 -15.52 7.08
N ALA A 109 15.25 -14.29 6.58
CA ALA A 109 16.13 -13.85 5.50
C ALA A 109 16.64 -12.40 5.65
N HIS A 110 17.90 -12.27 6.09
CA HIS A 110 18.70 -11.05 5.92
C HIS A 110 18.86 -10.63 4.43
N SER A 111 18.28 -11.34 3.46
CA SER A 111 18.34 -10.96 2.05
C SER A 111 17.10 -10.17 1.58
N SER A 112 15.96 -10.23 2.29
CA SER A 112 14.70 -9.65 1.79
C SER A 112 14.62 -8.12 1.87
N TYR A 113 15.32 -7.48 2.82
CA TYR A 113 15.20 -6.03 3.04
C TYR A 113 15.78 -5.18 1.90
N ILE A 114 16.90 -5.62 1.31
CA ILE A 114 17.57 -4.92 0.21
C ILE A 114 16.65 -4.90 -1.02
N VAL A 115 15.93 -6.00 -1.27
CA VAL A 115 15.08 -6.15 -2.45
C VAL A 115 13.88 -5.19 -2.42
N TRP A 116 13.17 -5.12 -1.29
CA TRP A 116 12.06 -4.19 -1.12
C TRP A 116 12.54 -2.73 -1.16
N GLY A 117 13.75 -2.44 -0.66
CA GLY A 117 14.35 -1.12 -0.65
C GLY A 117 14.65 -0.63 -2.07
N ILE A 118 15.29 -1.49 -2.86
CA ILE A 118 15.58 -1.25 -4.28
C ILE A 118 14.27 -1.08 -5.06
N LEU A 119 13.24 -1.90 -4.78
CA LEU A 119 11.93 -1.79 -5.44
C LEU A 119 11.29 -0.42 -5.18
N SER A 120 11.29 0.06 -3.94
CA SER A 120 10.71 1.36 -3.57
C SER A 120 11.42 2.52 -4.28
N VAL A 121 12.75 2.51 -4.32
CA VAL A 121 13.55 3.51 -5.05
C VAL A 121 13.30 3.43 -6.55
N CYS A 122 13.23 2.21 -7.11
CA CYS A 122 12.95 2.01 -8.53
C CYS A 122 11.56 2.54 -8.91
N LEU A 123 10.52 2.25 -8.11
CA LEU A 123 9.15 2.71 -8.35
C LEU A 123 9.05 4.23 -8.25
N SER A 124 9.64 4.85 -7.22
CA SER A 124 9.65 6.31 -7.11
C SER A 124 10.39 6.98 -8.28
N ALA A 125 11.51 6.40 -8.75
CA ALA A 125 12.21 6.87 -9.94
C ALA A 125 11.33 6.77 -11.20
N THR A 126 10.57 5.68 -11.38
CA THR A 126 9.66 5.56 -12.53
C THR A 126 8.54 6.59 -12.53
N MET A 127 8.03 6.97 -11.36
CA MET A 127 7.01 8.02 -11.24
C MET A 127 7.55 9.37 -11.70
N VAL A 128 8.76 9.75 -11.25
CA VAL A 128 9.43 10.99 -11.68
C VAL A 128 9.69 10.96 -13.18
N PHE A 129 10.19 9.84 -13.69
CA PHE A 129 10.49 9.66 -15.11
C PHE A 129 9.25 9.85 -15.99
N ARG A 130 8.10 9.28 -15.62
CA ARG A 130 6.83 9.48 -16.34
C ARG A 130 6.49 10.96 -16.46
N VAL A 131 6.60 11.72 -15.37
CA VAL A 131 6.21 13.13 -15.41
C VAL A 131 7.17 13.95 -16.29
N ILE A 132 8.46 13.64 -16.28
CA ILE A 132 9.44 14.25 -17.17
C ILE A 132 9.12 13.93 -18.63
N LEU A 133 8.81 12.66 -18.95
CA LEU A 133 8.42 12.27 -20.29
C LEU A 133 7.15 13.00 -20.74
N TYR A 134 6.11 13.05 -19.91
CA TYR A 134 4.90 13.81 -20.19
C TYR A 134 5.18 15.31 -20.38
N TRP A 135 6.10 15.89 -19.62
CA TRP A 135 6.47 17.29 -19.77
C TRP A 135 7.18 17.56 -21.11
N MET A 136 8.14 16.71 -21.46
CA MET A 136 8.94 16.84 -22.67
C MET A 136 8.10 16.60 -23.93
N ILE A 137 7.40 15.47 -23.98
CA ILE A 137 6.65 15.05 -25.18
C ILE A 137 5.50 16.02 -25.44
N ASN A 138 4.73 16.41 -24.41
CA ASN A 138 3.62 17.34 -24.65
C ASN A 138 4.07 18.68 -25.17
N ARG A 139 5.25 19.18 -24.75
CA ARG A 139 5.80 20.44 -25.26
C ARG A 139 6.15 20.41 -26.75
N VAL A 140 6.51 19.24 -27.29
CA VAL A 140 6.85 19.10 -28.70
C VAL A 140 5.61 19.10 -29.58
N PHE A 141 4.55 18.41 -29.14
CA PHE A 141 3.36 18.18 -29.97
C PHE A 141 2.26 19.24 -29.81
N PHE A 142 2.19 19.93 -28.67
CA PHE A 142 1.00 20.72 -28.32
C PHE A 142 1.30 22.15 -27.90
N THR A 143 0.27 22.97 -27.99
CA THR A 143 0.33 24.38 -27.58
C THR A 143 0.54 24.51 -26.06
N TRP A 144 1.14 25.62 -25.66
CA TRP A 144 1.44 25.92 -24.25
C TRP A 144 0.19 25.90 -23.34
N THR A 145 -0.97 26.31 -23.85
CA THR A 145 -2.24 26.30 -23.11
C THR A 145 -2.72 24.87 -22.84
N GLN A 146 -2.74 24.01 -23.86
CA GLN A 146 -3.09 22.60 -23.72
C GLN A 146 -2.11 21.85 -22.81
N CYS A 147 -0.81 22.12 -22.93
CA CYS A 147 0.21 21.53 -22.06
C CYS A 147 0.03 21.89 -20.59
N THR A 148 -0.29 23.15 -20.30
CA THR A 148 -0.48 23.60 -18.91
C THR A 148 -1.78 23.08 -18.31
N LEU A 149 -2.85 22.98 -19.12
CA LEU A 149 -4.10 22.33 -18.71
C LEU A 149 -3.87 20.84 -18.41
N TRP A 150 -3.19 20.14 -19.32
CA TRP A 150 -2.84 18.73 -19.16
C TRP A 150 -2.01 18.48 -17.91
N GLN A 151 -0.96 19.28 -17.67
CA GLN A 151 -0.14 19.15 -16.46
C GLN A 151 -0.95 19.30 -15.17
N LYS A 152 -1.94 20.21 -15.15
CA LYS A 152 -2.82 20.38 -13.99
C LYS A 152 -3.71 19.15 -13.74
N ILE A 153 -4.22 18.53 -14.80
CA ILE A 153 -5.05 17.32 -14.69
C ILE A 153 -4.18 16.11 -14.34
N TYR A 154 -3.07 15.93 -15.02
CA TYR A 154 -2.12 14.84 -14.80
C TYR A 154 -1.66 14.77 -13.35
N THR A 155 -1.26 15.92 -12.77
CA THR A 155 -0.81 15.92 -11.38
C THR A 155 -1.94 15.61 -10.40
N LYS A 156 -3.19 15.99 -10.70
CA LYS A 156 -4.35 15.58 -9.89
C LYS A 156 -4.58 14.07 -9.93
N VAL A 157 -4.47 13.47 -11.11
CA VAL A 157 -4.63 12.02 -11.28
C VAL A 157 -3.50 11.26 -10.57
N LEU A 158 -2.26 11.76 -10.62
CA LEU A 158 -1.11 11.18 -9.92
C LEU A 158 -1.29 11.18 -8.38
N PHE A 159 -1.84 12.25 -7.81
CA PHE A 159 -2.19 12.30 -6.39
C PHE A 159 -3.23 11.25 -6.01
N LEU A 160 -4.24 11.06 -6.85
CA LEU A 160 -5.31 10.09 -6.64
C LEU A 160 -4.79 8.64 -6.77
N GLU A 161 -3.91 8.36 -7.72
CA GLU A 161 -3.20 7.06 -7.83
C GLU A 161 -2.37 6.75 -6.56
N THR A 162 -1.74 7.76 -5.97
CA THR A 162 -0.94 7.61 -4.74
C THR A 162 -1.82 7.32 -3.52
N VAL A 163 -2.93 8.04 -3.36
CA VAL A 163 -3.89 7.80 -2.26
C VAL A 163 -4.46 6.38 -2.36
N PHE A 164 -4.86 5.94 -3.55
CA PHE A 164 -5.35 4.56 -3.74
C PHE A 164 -4.29 3.51 -3.45
N SER A 165 -3.03 3.75 -3.83
CA SER A 165 -1.93 2.83 -3.54
C SER A 165 -1.69 2.69 -2.03
N VAL A 166 -1.76 3.80 -1.28
CA VAL A 166 -1.61 3.80 0.18
C VAL A 166 -2.77 3.07 0.86
N LEU A 167 -4.01 3.30 0.42
CA LEU A 167 -5.20 2.61 0.95
C LEU A 167 -5.18 1.10 0.69
N LEU A 168 -4.72 0.70 -0.49
CA LEU A 168 -4.55 -0.71 -0.87
C LEU A 168 -3.53 -1.39 0.05
N LEU A 169 -2.39 -0.74 0.27
CA LEU A 169 -1.34 -1.27 1.11
C LEU A 169 -1.76 -1.38 2.59
N ALA A 170 -2.51 -0.40 3.12
CA ALA A 170 -3.13 -0.52 4.43
C ALA A 170 -4.13 -1.69 4.50
N SER A 171 -4.89 -1.93 3.42
CA SER A 171 -5.84 -3.06 3.36
C SER A 171 -5.14 -4.42 3.35
N ILE A 172 -3.97 -4.56 2.73
CA ILE A 172 -3.21 -5.81 2.69
C ILE A 172 -2.61 -6.16 4.06
N LEU A 173 -2.11 -5.16 4.78
CA LEU A 173 -1.39 -5.38 6.04
C LEU A 173 -2.33 -5.63 7.23
N TYR A 174 -3.47 -4.95 7.26
CA TYR A 174 -4.31 -4.89 8.47
C TYR A 174 -5.64 -5.58 8.32
N LEU A 175 -6.16 -5.64 7.11
CA LEU A 175 -7.39 -6.35 6.82
C LEU A 175 -6.96 -7.74 6.36
N SER A 176 -7.13 -8.76 7.21
CA SER A 176 -6.87 -10.19 6.90
C SER A 176 -7.85 -10.72 5.83
N VAL A 177 -7.85 -10.06 4.66
CA VAL A 177 -8.76 -10.26 3.54
C VAL A 177 -8.19 -11.38 2.68
N PRO A 178 -9.03 -12.30 2.20
CA PRO A 178 -8.57 -13.38 1.35
C PRO A 178 -7.91 -12.85 0.08
N PHE A 179 -6.84 -13.51 -0.34
CA PHE A 179 -5.97 -13.12 -1.47
C PHE A 179 -6.74 -12.78 -2.76
N GLN A 180 -7.78 -13.55 -3.08
CA GLN A 180 -8.59 -13.32 -4.28
C GLN A 180 -9.32 -11.98 -4.27
N VAL A 181 -9.80 -11.52 -3.10
CA VAL A 181 -10.47 -10.23 -2.96
C VAL A 181 -9.45 -9.10 -3.07
N VAL A 182 -8.26 -9.25 -2.46
CA VAL A 182 -7.15 -8.29 -2.60
C VAL A 182 -6.76 -8.11 -4.06
N LEU A 183 -6.66 -9.19 -4.82
CA LEU A 183 -6.34 -9.13 -6.25
C LEU A 183 -7.38 -8.31 -7.04
N TRP A 184 -8.67 -8.62 -6.89
CA TRP A 184 -9.73 -7.89 -7.60
C TRP A 184 -9.78 -6.42 -7.21
N MET A 185 -9.64 -6.11 -5.91
CA MET A 185 -9.62 -4.73 -5.42
C MET A 185 -8.39 -3.97 -5.93
N SER A 186 -7.21 -4.60 -5.94
CA SER A 186 -5.99 -3.98 -6.46
C SER A 186 -6.07 -3.67 -7.95
N ALA A 187 -6.62 -4.58 -8.75
CA ALA A 187 -6.81 -4.37 -10.18
C ALA A 187 -7.74 -3.19 -10.45
N LEU A 188 -8.90 -3.13 -9.77
CA LEU A 188 -9.87 -2.05 -9.94
C LEU A 188 -9.29 -0.68 -9.55
N LEU A 189 -8.56 -0.62 -8.43
CA LEU A 189 -7.93 0.59 -7.92
C LEU A 189 -6.81 1.12 -8.83
N LEU A 190 -6.04 0.24 -9.48
CA LEU A 190 -4.96 0.63 -10.39
C LEU A 190 -5.45 0.98 -11.80
N ILE A 191 -6.55 0.36 -12.25
CA ILE A 191 -7.11 0.60 -13.59
C ILE A 191 -7.90 1.91 -13.63
N SER A 192 -8.64 2.24 -12.57
CA SER A 192 -9.53 3.41 -12.55
C SER A 192 -8.84 4.76 -12.84
N PRO A 193 -7.64 5.09 -12.32
CA PRO A 193 -6.97 6.36 -12.60
C PRO A 193 -6.46 6.43 -14.04
N LYS A 194 -6.09 5.27 -14.63
CA LYS A 194 -5.62 5.18 -16.03
C LYS A 194 -6.74 5.46 -17.02
N ILE A 195 -7.95 4.94 -16.76
CA ILE A 195 -9.13 5.23 -17.58
C ILE A 195 -9.45 6.73 -17.53
N MET A 196 -9.38 7.35 -16.34
CA MET A 196 -9.61 8.79 -16.18
C MET A 196 -8.57 9.62 -16.93
N LEU A 197 -7.31 9.17 -16.95
CA LEU A 197 -6.22 9.79 -17.69
C LEU A 197 -6.46 9.73 -19.21
N LEU A 198 -6.88 8.56 -19.71
CA LEU A 198 -7.23 8.36 -21.13
C LEU A 198 -8.39 9.27 -21.54
N TYR A 199 -9.43 9.38 -20.70
CA TYR A 199 -10.58 10.23 -20.95
C TYR A 199 -10.18 11.71 -21.15
N HIS A 200 -9.39 12.26 -20.23
CA HIS A 200 -8.95 13.65 -20.36
C HIS A 200 -7.92 13.85 -21.48
N THR A 201 -7.08 12.85 -21.78
CA THR A 201 -6.14 12.91 -22.92
C THR A 201 -6.92 13.08 -24.21
N LYS A 202 -8.00 12.29 -24.36
CA LYS A 202 -8.92 12.37 -25.49
C LYS A 202 -9.50 13.77 -25.64
N GLN A 203 -10.03 14.31 -24.55
CA GLN A 203 -10.70 15.61 -24.53
C GLN A 203 -9.77 16.77 -24.88
N ILE A 204 -8.49 16.71 -24.48
CA ILE A 204 -7.56 17.85 -24.61
C ILE A 204 -6.80 17.84 -25.94
N PHE A 205 -6.38 16.66 -26.40
CA PHE A 205 -5.40 16.56 -27.48
C PHE A 205 -5.98 16.03 -28.80
N PHE A 206 -6.94 15.10 -28.76
CA PHE A 206 -7.46 14.46 -29.97
C PHE A 206 -8.98 14.24 -29.89
N PRO A 207 -9.77 15.32 -30.07
CA PRO A 207 -11.23 15.21 -30.10
C PRO A 207 -11.74 14.38 -31.28
N ASP A 208 -10.96 14.25 -32.34
CA ASP A 208 -11.35 13.52 -33.55
C ASP A 208 -11.25 11.99 -33.42
N PHE A 209 -12.07 11.29 -34.21
CA PHE A 209 -12.18 9.83 -34.21
C PHE A 209 -10.86 9.14 -34.58
N TYR A 210 -10.16 9.64 -35.62
CA TYR A 210 -8.89 9.07 -36.08
C TYR A 210 -7.74 9.20 -35.07
N GLY A 211 -7.80 10.20 -34.19
CA GLY A 211 -6.81 10.38 -33.12
C GLY A 211 -6.93 9.35 -31.97
N THR A 212 -7.89 8.42 -32.02
CA THR A 212 -8.07 7.39 -30.97
C THR A 212 -6.93 6.38 -30.96
N PHE A 213 -6.49 5.93 -32.13
CA PHE A 213 -5.36 5.00 -32.23
C PHE A 213 -4.05 5.62 -31.77
N GLN A 214 -3.83 6.90 -32.10
CA GLN A 214 -2.66 7.65 -31.66
C GLN A 214 -2.61 7.79 -30.14
N ILE A 215 -3.76 7.92 -29.46
CA ILE A 215 -3.82 7.98 -27.99
C ILE A 215 -3.42 6.66 -27.34
N ILE A 216 -3.85 5.52 -27.88
CA ILE A 216 -3.49 4.21 -27.31
C ILE A 216 -1.97 4.02 -27.38
N VAL A 217 -1.36 4.33 -28.52
CA VAL A 217 0.09 4.24 -28.69
C VAL A 217 0.82 5.24 -27.78
N TYR A 218 0.33 6.48 -27.72
CA TYR A 218 0.87 7.53 -26.85
C TYR A 218 0.85 7.11 -25.37
N PHE A 219 -0.28 6.59 -24.91
CA PHE A 219 -0.46 6.11 -23.54
C PHE A 219 0.43 4.91 -23.24
N CYS A 220 0.51 3.94 -24.16
CA CYS A 220 1.41 2.79 -24.00
C CYS A 220 2.88 3.24 -23.86
N ALA A 221 3.33 4.16 -24.71
CA ALA A 221 4.71 4.65 -24.68
C ALA A 221 5.05 5.37 -23.36
N LEU A 222 4.10 6.10 -22.78
CA LEU A 222 4.33 6.97 -21.64
C LEU A 222 4.01 6.36 -20.27
N GLU A 223 3.02 5.47 -20.18
CA GLU A 223 2.58 4.86 -18.92
C GLU A 223 2.93 3.38 -18.83
N LEU A 224 2.72 2.62 -19.91
CA LEU A 224 2.94 1.17 -19.92
C LEU A 224 4.43 0.80 -20.03
N MET A 225 5.20 1.45 -20.92
CA MET A 225 6.63 1.14 -21.11
C MET A 225 7.47 1.31 -19.83
N PRO A 226 7.36 2.41 -19.05
CA PRO A 226 8.10 2.54 -17.80
C PRO A 226 7.73 1.46 -16.76
N LEU A 227 6.47 1.00 -16.79
CA LEU A 227 5.99 -0.07 -15.90
C LEU A 227 6.61 -1.42 -16.29
N LEU A 228 6.66 -1.72 -17.59
CA LEU A 228 7.28 -2.93 -18.11
C LEU A 228 8.78 -2.98 -17.84
N ILE A 229 9.48 -1.85 -17.96
CA ILE A 229 10.90 -1.74 -17.61
C ILE A 229 11.12 -2.02 -16.12
N CYS A 230 10.29 -1.44 -15.25
CA CYS A 230 10.38 -1.68 -13.81
C CYS A 230 10.12 -3.16 -13.46
N TRP A 231 9.11 -3.77 -14.08
CA TRP A 231 8.80 -5.19 -13.91
C TRP A 231 9.97 -6.08 -14.35
N TYR A 232 10.58 -5.77 -15.49
CA TYR A 232 11.77 -6.49 -15.97
C TYR A 232 12.92 -6.43 -14.97
N ILE A 233 13.21 -5.24 -14.42
CA ILE A 233 14.24 -5.06 -13.39
C ILE A 233 13.88 -5.89 -12.15
N PHE A 234 12.64 -5.84 -11.69
CA PHE A 234 12.18 -6.62 -10.53
C PHE A 234 12.40 -8.12 -10.70
N VAL A 235 12.01 -8.69 -11.85
CA VAL A 235 12.20 -10.11 -12.14
C VAL A 235 13.69 -10.48 -12.18
N ARG A 236 14.55 -9.61 -12.72
CA ARG A 236 16.01 -9.84 -12.75
C ARG A 236 16.64 -9.77 -11.37
N VAL A 237 16.21 -8.83 -10.54
CA VAL A 237 16.67 -8.70 -9.15
C VAL A 237 16.22 -9.94 -8.36
N MET A 238 14.95 -10.30 -8.41
CA MET A 238 14.41 -11.50 -7.72
C MET A 238 15.06 -12.80 -8.21
N GLY A 239 15.28 -12.95 -9.52
CA GLY A 239 15.95 -14.12 -10.10
C GLY A 239 17.45 -14.21 -9.78
N SER A 240 18.06 -13.17 -9.18
CA SER A 240 19.43 -13.22 -8.67
C SER A 240 19.51 -13.70 -7.22
N PHE A 241 18.39 -13.78 -6.50
CA PHE A 241 18.32 -14.20 -5.09
C PHE A 241 17.80 -15.65 -4.91
N VAL A 242 17.38 -16.30 -6.00
CA VAL A 242 17.03 -17.74 -6.07
C VAL A 242 18.21 -18.50 -6.63
#